data_AF-A0A355S0N2-F1
#
_entry.id   AF-A0A355S0N2-F1
#
_cell.length_a   1.000
_cell.length_b   1.000
_cell.length_c   1.000
_cell.angle_alpha   90.00
_cell.angle_beta   90.00
_cell.angle_gamma   90.00
#
_symmetry.space_group_name_H-M   'P 1'
#
loop_
_entity.id
_entity.type
_entity.pdbx_description
1 polymer ?
#
loop_
_entity_poly.entity_id
_entity_poly.type
_entity_poly.pdbx_seq_one_letter_code
_entity_poly.pdbx_strand_id
1 'polypeptide(L)'
;MGGLRLTTRTAKELIEIYNATKRNKVCEKIKFTGIRNMDVYNITAPFKDQDETIIAGRVECRNNEDSSVMFFTEKDGTWSLKMDAPVFKLQDPFISRIKGELIFGGVKTYPYGCKSGVLGYKTIFYRGSGIN
;
A
#
# COMPACT_ATOMS: atom_id res chain seq x y z
N MET A 1 -26.83 -9.22 33.73
CA MET A 1 -25.98 -9.31 32.53
C MET A 1 -24.87 -8.27 32.67
N GLY A 2 -23.65 -8.69 32.98
CA GLY A 2 -22.52 -7.77 33.22
C GLY A 2 -21.96 -7.26 31.90
N GLY A 3 -22.09 -5.96 31.64
CA GLY A 3 -21.43 -5.32 30.50
C GLY A 3 -19.91 -5.45 30.63
N LEU A 4 -19.23 -5.81 29.54
CA LEU A 4 -17.77 -5.76 29.49
C LEU A 4 -17.33 -4.31 29.79
N ARG A 5 -16.76 -4.09 30.98
CA ARG A 5 -15.96 -2.89 31.25
C ARG A 5 -14.71 -2.98 30.37
N LEU A 6 -14.68 -2.19 29.30
CA LEU A 6 -13.45 -1.97 28.55
C LEU A 6 -12.52 -1.12 29.42
N THR A 7 -11.55 -1.76 30.07
CA THR A 7 -10.46 -1.04 30.72
C THR A 7 -9.51 -0.52 29.64
N THR A 8 -9.16 0.76 29.72
CA THR A 8 -8.14 1.37 28.85
C THR A 8 -6.82 0.62 29.05
N ARG A 9 -6.18 0.23 27.95
CA ARG A 9 -4.87 -0.41 27.92
C ARG A 9 -3.92 0.40 27.06
N THR A 10 -2.65 0.40 27.42
CA THR A 10 -1.57 0.96 26.60
C THR A 10 -1.31 0.10 25.36
N ALA A 11 -0.72 0.68 24.31
CA ALA A 11 -0.30 -0.08 23.13
C ALA A 11 0.67 -1.22 23.49
N LYS A 12 1.52 -1.00 24.51
CA LYS A 12 2.45 -2.02 25.03
C LYS A 12 1.68 -3.24 25.56
N GLU A 13 0.70 -3.02 26.43
CA GLU A 13 -0.13 -4.10 26.99
C GLU A 13 -0.91 -4.83 25.87
N LEU A 14 -1.42 -4.11 24.88
CA LEU A 14 -2.11 -4.72 23.73
C LEU A 14 -1.18 -5.61 22.89
N ILE A 15 0.08 -5.20 22.69
CA ILE A 15 1.09 -6.00 21.98
C ILE A 15 1.47 -7.25 22.80
N GLU A 16 1.62 -7.13 24.12
CA GLU A 16 1.89 -8.26 25.02
C GLU A 16 0.76 -9.29 24.98
N ILE A 17 -0.50 -8.83 25.09
CA ILE A 17 -1.68 -9.69 24.96
C ILE A 17 -1.71 -10.38 23.59
N TYR A 18 -1.47 -9.63 22.50
CA TYR A 18 -1.42 -10.21 21.16
C TYR A 18 -0.34 -11.29 21.04
N ASN A 19 0.88 -11.04 21.52
CA ASN A 19 1.96 -12.03 21.45
C ASN A 19 1.67 -13.29 22.28
N ALA A 20 0.99 -13.16 23.41
CA ALA A 20 0.61 -14.30 24.25
C ALA A 20 -0.57 -15.11 23.67
N THR A 21 -1.45 -14.48 22.87
CA THR A 21 -2.71 -15.07 22.40
C THR A 21 -2.76 -15.34 20.89
N LYS A 22 -1.77 -14.87 20.12
CA LYS A 22 -1.76 -15.02 18.67
C LYS A 22 -1.73 -16.50 18.29
N ARG A 23 -2.53 -16.83 17.27
CA ARG A 23 -2.46 -18.14 16.63
C ARG A 23 -1.29 -18.13 15.65
N ASN A 24 -0.53 -19.22 15.63
CA ASN A 24 0.46 -19.43 14.57
C ASN A 24 -0.27 -19.56 13.23
N LYS A 25 0.14 -18.75 12.26
CA LYS A 25 -0.35 -18.79 10.88
C LYS A 25 0.83 -19.06 9.97
N VAL A 26 0.57 -19.77 8.87
CA VAL A 26 1.51 -19.83 7.76
C VAL A 26 1.46 -18.47 7.07
N CYS A 27 2.62 -17.83 6.95
CA CYS A 27 2.78 -16.53 6.33
C CYS A 27 3.94 -16.62 5.34
N GLU A 28 3.79 -15.98 4.20
CA GLU A 28 4.82 -15.88 3.17
C GLU A 28 5.02 -14.43 2.74
N LYS A 29 6.21 -14.14 2.21
CA LYS A 29 6.47 -12.86 1.55
C LYS A 29 5.94 -12.93 0.12
N ILE A 30 5.23 -11.89 -0.28
CA ILE A 30 4.75 -11.75 -1.65
C ILE A 30 5.94 -11.62 -2.59
N LYS A 31 5.94 -12.40 -3.68
CA LYS A 31 6.98 -12.34 -4.72
C LYS A 31 6.56 -11.34 -5.79
N PHE A 32 7.35 -10.28 -5.94
CA PHE A 32 7.19 -9.29 -7.01
C PHE A 32 8.25 -9.49 -8.09
N THR A 33 7.87 -9.33 -9.37
CA THR A 33 8.78 -9.41 -10.52
C THR A 33 8.57 -8.25 -11.50
N GLY A 34 9.50 -8.05 -12.43
CA GLY A 34 9.45 -6.95 -13.41
C GLY A 34 9.99 -5.61 -12.89
N ILE A 35 10.40 -5.56 -11.62
CA ILE A 35 11.00 -4.40 -10.95
C ILE A 35 12.50 -4.64 -10.70
N ARG A 36 13.36 -3.84 -11.35
CA ARG A 36 14.82 -4.02 -11.30
C ARG A 36 15.42 -3.58 -9.96
N ASN A 37 15.80 -4.52 -9.09
CA ASN A 37 16.49 -4.24 -7.81
C ASN A 37 15.81 -3.19 -6.91
N MET A 38 14.50 -3.02 -7.04
CA MET A 38 13.70 -2.12 -6.21
C MET A 38 12.93 -2.95 -5.18
N ASP A 39 12.60 -2.32 -4.06
CA ASP A 39 11.73 -2.93 -3.06
C ASP A 39 10.27 -2.59 -3.37
N VAL A 40 9.35 -3.54 -3.13
CA VAL A 40 7.90 -3.30 -3.15
C VAL A 40 7.35 -3.51 -1.76
N TYR A 41 6.71 -2.49 -1.21
CA TYR A 41 6.12 -2.52 0.12
C TYR A 41 4.95 -1.53 0.21
N ASN A 42 4.33 -1.41 1.40
CA ASN A 42 3.16 -0.54 1.63
C ASN A 42 2.11 -0.66 0.53
N ILE A 43 1.70 -1.90 0.25
CA ILE A 43 0.80 -2.23 -0.85
C ILE A 43 -0.66 -1.95 -0.49
N THR A 44 -1.50 -1.83 -1.52
CA THR A 44 -2.95 -1.89 -1.35
C THR A 44 -3.40 -3.30 -0.97
N ALA A 45 -4.63 -3.42 -0.48
CA ALA A 45 -5.33 -4.70 -0.62
C ALA A 45 -5.46 -5.06 -2.12
N PRO A 46 -5.44 -6.35 -2.48
CA PRO A 46 -5.75 -6.77 -3.85
C PRO A 46 -7.14 -6.30 -4.26
N PHE A 47 -7.30 -5.80 -5.48
CA PHE A 47 -8.59 -5.36 -6.02
C PHE A 47 -8.78 -5.86 -7.45
N LYS A 48 -10.03 -6.02 -7.87
CA LYS A 48 -10.35 -6.36 -9.25
C LYS A 48 -10.34 -5.10 -10.11
N ASP A 49 -9.68 -5.18 -11.26
CA ASP A 49 -9.86 -4.23 -12.35
C ASP A 49 -10.07 -5.01 -13.65
N GLN A 50 -11.23 -4.82 -14.27
CA GLN A 50 -11.73 -5.73 -15.31
C GLN A 50 -11.66 -7.20 -14.82
N ASP A 51 -11.04 -8.09 -15.59
CA ASP A 51 -10.88 -9.50 -15.23
C ASP A 51 -9.60 -9.80 -14.42
N GLU A 52 -8.73 -8.81 -14.25
CA GLU A 52 -7.44 -8.96 -13.57
C GLU A 52 -7.54 -8.65 -12.07
N THR A 53 -6.78 -9.40 -11.26
CA THR A 53 -6.56 -9.03 -9.85
C THR A 53 -5.28 -8.20 -9.77
N ILE A 54 -5.39 -6.98 -9.23
CA ILE A 54 -4.34 -5.98 -9.18
C ILE A 54 -3.93 -5.69 -7.73
N ILE A 55 -2.63 -5.48 -7.52
CA ILE A 55 -2.08 -4.80 -6.34
C ILE A 55 -1.36 -3.55 -6.82
N ALA A 56 -1.60 -2.41 -6.16
CA ALA A 56 -0.72 -1.26 -6.28
C ALA A 56 0.30 -1.28 -5.14
N GLY A 57 1.58 -1.09 -5.45
CA GLY A 57 2.65 -1.11 -4.47
C GLY A 57 3.52 0.12 -4.56
N ARG A 58 4.04 0.57 -3.41
CA ARG A 58 5.13 1.54 -3.38
C ARG A 58 6.40 0.85 -3.81
N VAL A 59 7.01 1.34 -4.87
CA VAL A 59 8.25 0.86 -5.48
C VAL A 59 9.33 1.91 -5.26
N GLU A 60 10.42 1.52 -4.62
CA GLU A 60 11.49 2.45 -4.23
C GLU A 60 12.85 1.75 -4.23
N CYS A 61 13.91 2.50 -4.54
CA CYS A 61 15.27 2.04 -4.33
C CYS A 61 15.61 2.08 -2.84
N ARG A 62 16.21 1.02 -2.31
CA ARG A 62 16.54 0.92 -0.87
C ARG A 62 17.37 2.08 -0.28
N ASN A 63 18.12 2.79 -1.13
CA ASN A 63 19.06 3.83 -0.71
C ASN A 63 18.57 5.26 -1.00
N ASN A 64 17.35 5.47 -1.48
CA ASN A 64 16.80 6.81 -1.70
C ASN A 64 15.29 6.84 -1.46
N GLU A 65 14.72 8.04 -1.32
CA GLU A 65 13.26 8.21 -1.13
C GLU A 65 12.52 8.49 -2.45
N ASP A 66 13.08 8.11 -3.61
CA ASP A 66 12.41 8.28 -4.91
C ASP A 66 11.41 7.15 -5.16
N SER A 67 10.26 7.29 -4.50
CA SER A 67 9.14 6.36 -4.61
C SER A 67 8.25 6.60 -5.81
N SER A 68 7.73 5.50 -6.35
CA SER A 68 6.62 5.50 -7.30
C SER A 68 5.61 4.41 -6.95
N VAL A 69 4.34 4.66 -7.21
CA VAL A 69 3.33 3.60 -7.19
C VAL A 69 3.28 2.95 -8.56
N MET A 70 3.40 1.62 -8.56
CA MET A 70 3.25 0.77 -9.74
C MET A 70 2.20 -0.31 -9.49
N PHE A 71 1.64 -0.87 -10.56
CA PHE A 71 0.59 -1.87 -10.51
C PHE A 71 1.12 -3.24 -10.92
N PHE A 72 0.63 -4.27 -10.25
CA PHE A 72 1.06 -5.65 -10.44
C PHE A 72 -0.16 -6.55 -10.62
N THR A 73 -0.04 -7.54 -11.49
CA THR A 73 -1.06 -8.59 -11.68
C THR A 73 -0.54 -9.92 -11.17
N GLU A 74 -1.43 -10.74 -10.64
CA GLU A 74 -1.07 -12.07 -10.13
C GLU A 74 -1.08 -13.10 -11.26
N LYS A 75 0.01 -13.89 -11.33
CA LYS A 75 0.11 -15.08 -12.18
C LYS A 75 0.98 -16.12 -11.49
N ASP A 76 0.45 -17.33 -11.32
CA ASP A 76 1.15 -18.50 -10.79
C ASP A 76 1.86 -18.24 -9.43
N GLY A 77 1.20 -17.51 -8.53
CA GLY A 77 1.72 -17.16 -7.19
C GLY A 77 2.74 -16.02 -7.20
N THR A 78 2.89 -15.31 -8.31
CA THR A 78 3.83 -14.19 -8.48
C THR A 78 3.12 -12.95 -8.97
N TRP A 79 3.46 -11.79 -8.38
CA TRP A 79 2.92 -10.49 -8.77
C TRP A 79 3.87 -9.81 -9.76
N SER A 80 3.48 -9.77 -11.02
CA SER A 80 4.30 -9.25 -12.11
C SER A 80 3.92 -7.82 -12.45
N LEU A 81 4.91 -6.96 -12.71
CA LEU A 81 4.68 -5.57 -13.11
C LEU A 81 3.78 -5.50 -14.36
N LYS A 82 2.68 -4.74 -14.25
CA LYS A 82 1.79 -4.44 -15.36
C LYS A 82 2.39 -3.30 -16.19
N MET A 83 3.12 -3.65 -17.26
CA MET A 83 3.94 -2.72 -18.04
C MET A 83 3.13 -1.63 -18.76
N ASP A 84 1.86 -1.89 -19.06
CA ASP A 84 0.92 -0.98 -19.71
C ASP A 84 0.18 -0.04 -18.73
N ALA A 85 0.34 -0.25 -17.42
CA ALA A 85 -0.32 0.57 -16.40
C ALA A 85 0.44 1.90 -16.14
N PRO A 86 -0.26 2.96 -15.74
CA PRO A 86 0.37 4.22 -15.37
C PRO A 86 1.27 4.09 -14.13
N VAL A 87 2.29 4.93 -14.06
CA VAL A 87 3.16 5.05 -12.88
C VAL A 87 2.92 6.39 -12.22
N PHE A 88 2.69 6.39 -10.90
CA PHE A 88 2.42 7.61 -10.15
C PHE A 88 3.57 7.94 -9.21
N LYS A 89 4.07 9.19 -9.23
CA LYS A 89 5.02 9.70 -8.23
C LYS A 89 4.30 9.97 -6.89
N LEU A 90 3.94 8.89 -6.21
CA LEU A 90 3.24 8.83 -4.93
C LEU A 90 3.89 7.77 -4.04
N GLN A 91 3.57 7.83 -2.76
CA GLN A 91 3.87 6.84 -1.73
C GLN A 91 2.58 6.25 -1.17
N ASP A 92 2.70 5.09 -0.52
CA ASP A 92 1.67 4.45 0.32
C ASP A 92 0.27 4.41 -0.35
N PRO A 93 0.14 3.69 -1.47
CA PRO A 93 -1.10 3.65 -2.23
C PRO A 93 -2.26 3.05 -1.45
N PHE A 94 -3.45 3.56 -1.71
CA PHE A 94 -4.71 3.03 -1.22
C PHE A 94 -5.78 3.06 -2.32
N ILE A 95 -6.78 2.21 -2.17
CA ILE A 95 -7.91 2.12 -3.09
C ILE A 95 -9.24 2.01 -2.34
N SER A 96 -10.32 2.43 -3.00
CA SER A 96 -11.70 2.17 -2.61
C SER A 96 -12.59 2.16 -3.86
N ARG A 97 -13.80 1.58 -3.76
CA ARG A 97 -14.83 1.72 -4.78
C ARG A 97 -15.99 2.53 -4.22
N ILE A 98 -16.31 3.65 -4.87
CA ILE A 98 -17.38 4.56 -4.46
C ILE A 98 -18.29 4.78 -5.66
N LYS A 99 -19.57 4.41 -5.53
CA LYS A 99 -20.58 4.51 -6.60
C LYS A 99 -20.13 3.88 -7.94
N GLY A 100 -19.42 2.75 -7.86
CA GLY A 100 -18.94 2.00 -9.03
C GLY A 100 -17.59 2.45 -9.58
N GLU A 101 -17.09 3.63 -9.20
CA GLU A 101 -15.79 4.12 -9.64
C GLU A 101 -14.67 3.64 -8.72
N LEU A 102 -13.51 3.38 -9.32
CA LEU A 102 -12.27 3.18 -8.59
C LEU A 102 -11.77 4.54 -8.10
N ILE A 103 -11.60 4.66 -6.79
CA ILE A 103 -10.90 5.75 -6.15
C ILE A 103 -9.52 5.24 -5.78
N PHE A 104 -8.49 5.79 -6.40
CA PHE A 104 -7.09 5.48 -6.14
C PHE A 104 -6.41 6.69 -5.55
N GLY A 105 -5.51 6.49 -4.60
CA GLY A 105 -4.75 7.60 -4.03
C GLY A 105 -3.45 7.18 -3.39
N GLY A 106 -2.70 8.19 -2.96
CA GLY A 106 -1.42 8.03 -2.29
C GLY A 106 -0.88 9.38 -1.82
N VAL A 107 0.26 9.36 -1.16
CA VAL A 107 0.92 10.55 -0.60
C VAL A 107 1.91 11.12 -1.61
N LYS A 108 1.77 12.39 -1.98
CA LYS A 108 2.74 13.13 -2.77
C LYS A 108 3.62 13.98 -1.86
N THR A 109 4.93 13.75 -1.90
CA THR A 109 5.91 14.62 -1.26
C THR A 109 6.30 15.77 -2.20
N TYR A 110 6.69 16.91 -1.63
CA TYR A 110 7.18 18.07 -2.37
C TYR A 110 8.13 18.90 -1.49
N PRO A 111 9.11 19.63 -2.06
CA PRO A 111 9.95 20.53 -1.28
C PRO A 111 9.10 21.56 -0.54
N TYR A 112 9.30 21.71 0.77
CA TYR A 112 8.55 22.64 1.59
C TYR A 112 9.45 23.73 2.16
N GLY A 113 9.15 24.98 1.79
CA GLY A 113 9.97 26.14 2.12
C GLY A 113 11.31 26.15 1.36
N CYS A 114 12.24 26.96 1.86
CA CYS A 114 13.55 27.19 1.24
C CYS A 114 14.69 26.36 1.87
N LYS A 115 14.42 25.51 2.85
CA LYS A 115 15.42 24.65 3.49
C LYS A 115 15.51 23.30 2.76
N SER A 116 16.71 22.96 2.31
CA SER A 116 17.01 21.63 1.76
C SER A 116 16.67 20.54 2.79
N GLY A 117 16.04 19.45 2.35
CA GLY A 117 15.68 18.30 3.20
C GLY A 117 14.34 18.40 3.93
N VAL A 118 13.62 19.53 3.85
CA VAL A 118 12.26 19.63 4.41
C VAL A 118 11.24 19.30 3.32
N LEU A 119 10.50 18.22 3.50
CA LEU A 119 9.43 17.82 2.60
C LEU A 119 8.06 18.09 3.22
N GLY A 120 7.20 18.72 2.44
CA GLY A 120 5.77 18.76 2.66
C GLY A 120 5.12 17.55 2.01
N TYR A 121 3.92 17.20 2.45
CA TYR A 121 3.15 16.11 1.86
C TYR A 121 1.69 16.50 1.69
N LYS A 122 1.03 15.87 0.72
CA LYS A 122 -0.41 15.94 0.53
C LYS A 122 -0.93 14.64 -0.04
N THR A 123 -2.13 14.26 0.37
CA THR A 123 -2.82 13.11 -0.23
C THR A 123 -3.41 13.51 -1.57
N ILE A 124 -3.15 12.71 -2.61
CA ILE A 124 -3.72 12.87 -3.93
C ILE A 124 -4.76 11.77 -4.15
N PHE A 125 -5.88 12.14 -4.76
CA PHE A 125 -6.95 11.24 -5.15
C PHE A 125 -7.15 11.31 -6.67
N TYR A 126 -7.30 10.14 -7.27
CA TYR A 126 -7.71 9.92 -8.64
C TYR A 126 -9.02 9.13 -8.62
N ARG A 127 -9.82 9.30 -9.67
CA ARG A 127 -11.05 8.53 -9.87
C ARG A 127 -11.15 8.11 -11.33
N GLY A 128 -11.73 6.94 -11.57
CA GLY A 128 -11.95 6.41 -12.91
C GLY A 128 -12.71 5.09 -12.90
N SER A 129 -12.93 4.53 -14.08
CA SER A 129 -13.53 3.21 -14.24
C SER A 129 -12.57 2.07 -13.86
N GLY A 130 -11.26 2.31 -13.99
CA GLY A 130 -10.20 1.37 -13.68
C GLY A 130 -8.84 2.05 -13.57
N ILE A 131 -7.76 1.28 -13.71
CA ILE A 131 -6.39 1.82 -13.58
C ILE A 131 -5.85 2.47 -14.87
N ASN A 132 -6.54 2.29 -16.01
CA ASN A 132 -6.17 2.83 -17.32
C ASN A 132 -7.07 3.98 -17.76
#